data_AF-A0A378AYZ5-F1
#
_entry.id   AF-A0A378AYZ5-F1
#
_cell.length_a   1.000
_cell.length_b   1.000
_cell.length_c   1.000
_cell.angle_alpha   90.00
_cell.angle_beta   90.00
_cell.angle_gamma   90.00
#
_symmetry.space_group_name_H-M   'P 1'
#
loop_
_entity.id
_entity.type
_entity.pdbx_description
1 polymer ?
#
loop_
_entity_poly.entity_id
_entity_poly.type
_entity_poly.pdbx_seq_one_letter_code
_entity_poly.pdbx_strand_id
1 'polypeptide(L)'
;MIPARITETLASRFQRSSLQVILVNHVNHANEIDGEFRAAMAMLRQAGVTLLNQSVLLRGVNDNAQTLADLSNALFDAGVMPYYLHVLDRVQGAAHFMVSDDEAREIMRELLTLISGYMVPKLAREIGGEPSKTPLDLGLKQR
;
A
#
# COMPACT_ATOMS: atom_id res chain seq x y z
N MET A 1 3.66 4.61 11.80
CA MET A 1 2.47 3.82 12.22
C MET A 1 2.40 3.76 13.75
N ILE A 2 1.24 3.46 14.36
CA ILE A 2 1.14 3.26 15.83
C ILE A 2 0.74 1.80 16.13
N PRO A 3 1.67 0.83 16.01
CA PRO A 3 1.40 -0.60 16.26
C PRO A 3 0.78 -0.86 17.64
N ALA A 4 1.13 -0.07 18.65
CA ALA A 4 0.62 -0.18 20.02
C ALA A 4 -0.91 -0.07 20.16
N ARG A 5 -1.64 0.40 19.13
CA ARG A 5 -3.11 0.42 19.12
C ARG A 5 -3.72 -0.94 18.75
N ILE A 6 -2.93 -1.86 18.21
CA ILE A 6 -3.30 -3.25 17.99
C ILE A 6 -3.06 -4.01 19.29
N THR A 7 -4.13 -4.19 20.06
CA THR A 7 -4.10 -4.85 21.37
C THR A 7 -4.74 -6.22 21.31
N GLU A 8 -4.39 -7.10 22.24
CA GLU A 8 -5.03 -8.41 22.40
C GLU A 8 -6.55 -8.30 22.56
N THR A 9 -7.02 -7.28 23.28
CA THR A 9 -8.45 -6.99 23.44
C THR A 9 -9.12 -6.69 22.11
N LEU A 10 -8.47 -5.94 21.22
CA LEU A 10 -8.99 -5.65 19.89
C LEU A 10 -8.99 -6.90 19.01
N ALA A 11 -7.87 -7.63 18.96
CA ALA A 11 -7.74 -8.86 18.19
C ALA A 11 -8.79 -9.91 18.61
N SER A 12 -9.00 -10.09 19.91
CA SER A 12 -10.01 -10.99 20.46
C SER A 12 -11.44 -10.60 20.06
N ARG A 13 -11.73 -9.30 19.92
CA ARG A 13 -13.04 -8.83 19.42
C ARG A 13 -13.23 -9.16 17.96
N PHE A 14 -12.20 -8.98 17.13
CA PHE A 14 -12.25 -9.35 15.71
C PHE A 14 -12.41 -10.85 15.51
N GLN A 15 -11.67 -11.66 16.27
CA GLN A 15 -11.75 -13.12 16.18
C GLN A 15 -13.14 -13.69 16.49
N ARG A 16 -13.89 -13.05 17.41
CA ARG A 16 -15.26 -13.44 17.75
C ARG A 16 -16.33 -12.84 16.83
N SER A 17 -15.95 -11.95 15.93
CA SER A 17 -16.89 -11.35 15.00
C SER A 17 -17.29 -12.37 13.93
N SER A 18 -18.57 -12.40 13.58
CA SER A 18 -19.05 -13.14 12.40
C SER A 18 -18.83 -12.36 11.10
N LEU A 19 -18.36 -11.10 11.19
CA LEU A 19 -18.10 -10.25 10.03
C LEU A 19 -16.73 -10.52 9.45
N GLN A 20 -16.59 -10.34 8.13
CA GLN A 20 -15.29 -10.27 7.50
C GLN A 20 -14.64 -8.92 7.82
N VAL A 21 -13.54 -8.96 8.57
CA VAL A 21 -12.79 -7.75 8.94
C VAL A 21 -11.63 -7.54 7.98
N ILE A 22 -11.58 -6.37 7.36
CA ILE A 22 -10.49 -5.94 6.47
C ILE A 22 -9.87 -4.68 7.07
N LEU A 23 -8.54 -4.67 7.22
CA LEU A 23 -7.79 -3.50 7.67
C LEU A 23 -6.81 -3.07 6.58
N VAL A 24 -6.90 -1.80 6.19
CA VAL A 24 -6.02 -1.19 5.19
C VAL A 24 -5.00 -0.32 5.92
N ASN A 25 -3.74 -0.73 5.89
CA ASN A 25 -2.62 0.02 6.41
C ASN A 25 -2.22 1.16 5.46
N HIS A 26 -1.48 2.13 5.98
CA HIS A 26 -0.90 3.20 5.19
C HIS A 26 0.61 3.27 5.47
N VAL A 27 1.39 2.59 4.63
CA VAL A 27 2.85 2.48 4.76
C VAL A 27 3.45 2.90 3.43
N ASN A 28 4.42 3.81 3.45
CA ASN A 28 5.03 4.35 2.23
C ASN A 28 6.46 3.84 2.01
N HIS A 29 7.12 3.35 3.06
CA HIS A 29 8.48 2.81 2.95
C HIS A 29 8.67 1.54 3.79
N ALA A 30 9.53 0.62 3.31
CA ALA A 30 9.90 -0.59 4.05
C ALA A 30 10.51 -0.31 5.44
N ASN A 31 11.02 0.91 5.67
CA ASN A 31 11.66 1.31 6.93
C ASN A 31 10.63 1.51 8.05
N GLU A 32 9.34 1.65 7.69
CA GLU A 32 8.25 1.73 8.66
C GLU A 32 7.80 0.34 9.15
N ILE A 33 8.34 -0.75 8.57
CA ILE A 33 7.95 -2.14 8.85
C ILE A 33 8.98 -2.77 9.81
N ASP A 34 8.89 -2.35 11.06
CA ASP A 34 9.73 -2.86 12.15
C ASP A 34 9.15 -4.13 12.81
N GLY A 35 9.81 -4.58 13.88
CA GLY A 35 9.39 -5.76 14.63
C GLY A 35 8.02 -5.60 15.31
N GLU A 36 7.71 -4.40 15.82
CA GLU A 36 6.43 -4.13 16.48
C GLU A 36 5.27 -4.16 15.48
N PHE A 37 5.47 -3.57 14.29
CA PHE A 37 4.52 -3.65 13.20
C PHE A 37 4.25 -5.10 12.79
N ARG A 38 5.31 -5.90 12.61
CA ARG A 38 5.18 -7.32 12.23
C ARG A 38 4.42 -8.12 13.29
N ALA A 39 4.70 -7.91 14.57
CA ALA A 39 3.99 -8.56 15.67
C ALA A 39 2.49 -8.19 15.69
N ALA A 40 2.17 -6.90 15.49
CA ALA A 40 0.79 -6.43 15.42
C ALA A 40 0.03 -7.03 14.22
N MET A 41 0.66 -7.08 13.04
CA MET A 41 0.03 -7.68 11.85
C MET A 41 -0.17 -9.18 12.03
N ALA A 42 0.79 -9.89 12.63
CA ALA A 42 0.64 -11.32 12.95
C ALA A 42 -0.55 -11.57 13.88
N MET A 43 -0.73 -10.75 14.93
CA MET A 43 -1.86 -10.83 15.85
C MET A 43 -3.21 -10.64 15.12
N LEU A 44 -3.31 -9.64 14.24
CA LEU A 44 -4.53 -9.41 13.45
C LEU A 44 -4.83 -10.56 12.49
N ARG A 45 -3.81 -11.12 11.83
CA ARG A 45 -3.98 -12.28 10.93
C ARG A 45 -4.49 -13.50 11.69
N GLN A 46 -3.96 -13.78 12.87
CA GLN A 46 -4.43 -14.86 13.72
C GLN A 46 -5.89 -14.66 14.18
N ALA A 47 -6.33 -13.40 14.30
CA ALA A 47 -7.72 -13.05 14.54
C ALA A 47 -8.62 -13.10 13.27
N GLY A 48 -8.10 -13.55 12.13
CA GLY A 48 -8.86 -13.69 10.88
C GLY A 48 -9.00 -12.39 10.06
N VAL A 49 -8.26 -11.33 10.41
CA VAL A 49 -8.32 -10.06 9.69
C VAL A 49 -7.55 -10.14 8.37
N THR A 50 -8.18 -9.69 7.28
CA THR A 50 -7.50 -9.50 5.99
C THR A 50 -6.75 -8.17 6.01
N LEU A 51 -5.44 -8.22 5.76
CA LEU A 51 -4.57 -7.05 5.83
C LEU A 51 -4.15 -6.58 4.44
N LEU A 52 -4.45 -5.32 4.14
CA LEU A 52 -4.09 -4.65 2.91
C LEU A 52 -3.19 -3.45 3.20
N ASN A 53 -2.52 -2.92 2.19
CA ASN A 53 -1.77 -1.67 2.28
C ASN A 53 -2.10 -0.72 1.14
N GLN A 54 -2.38 0.53 1.49
CA GLN A 54 -2.50 1.64 0.57
C GLN A 54 -1.33 2.59 0.80
N SER A 55 -0.46 2.74 -0.19
CA SER A 55 0.63 3.72 -0.18
C SER A 55 0.27 4.94 -1.04
N VAL A 56 1.03 6.01 -0.86
CA VAL A 56 1.06 7.18 -1.74
C VAL A 56 2.44 7.26 -2.38
N LEU A 57 2.49 7.52 -3.67
CA LEU A 57 3.72 7.78 -4.41
C LEU A 57 4.19 9.20 -4.12
N LEU A 58 5.34 9.32 -3.47
CA LEU A 58 5.87 10.55 -2.91
C LEU A 58 7.32 10.75 -3.36
N ARG A 59 7.59 11.91 -3.95
CA ARG A 59 8.92 12.30 -4.42
C ARG A 59 9.94 12.31 -3.28
N GLY A 60 11.09 11.69 -3.50
CA GLY A 60 12.16 11.57 -2.50
C GLY A 60 11.85 10.62 -1.33
N VAL A 61 10.77 9.84 -1.42
CA VAL A 61 10.40 8.82 -0.43
C VAL A 61 10.36 7.44 -1.07
N ASN A 62 9.51 7.25 -2.08
CA ASN A 62 9.28 5.95 -2.72
C ASN A 62 9.05 6.07 -4.23
N ASP A 63 9.58 7.12 -4.84
CA ASP A 63 9.46 7.48 -6.25
C ASP A 63 10.42 6.72 -7.18
N ASN A 64 10.69 5.44 -6.87
CA ASN A 64 11.41 4.54 -7.76
C ASN A 64 10.98 3.08 -7.56
N ALA A 65 11.19 2.27 -8.60
CA ALA A 65 10.70 0.89 -8.64
C ALA A 65 11.35 -0.02 -7.59
N GLN A 66 12.65 0.15 -7.31
CA GLN A 66 13.34 -0.68 -6.33
C GLN A 66 12.80 -0.44 -4.92
N THR A 67 12.62 0.82 -4.51
CA THR A 67 12.04 1.15 -3.20
C THR A 67 10.62 0.61 -3.05
N LEU A 68 9.81 0.65 -4.11
CA LEU A 68 8.47 0.06 -4.09
C LEU A 68 8.51 -1.47 -4.05
N ALA A 69 9.47 -2.11 -4.72
CA ALA A 69 9.69 -3.55 -4.64
C ALA A 69 10.08 -3.98 -3.22
N ASP A 70 10.99 -3.25 -2.58
CA ASP A 70 11.40 -3.49 -1.20
C ASP A 70 10.22 -3.35 -0.24
N LEU A 71 9.39 -2.32 -0.43
CA LEU A 71 8.14 -2.12 0.32
C LEU A 71 7.18 -3.29 0.12
N SER A 72 6.90 -3.69 -1.12
CA SER A 72 5.97 -4.79 -1.43
C SER A 72 6.42 -6.10 -0.80
N ASN A 73 7.72 -6.43 -0.88
CA ASN A 73 8.28 -7.62 -0.24
C ASN A 73 8.17 -7.56 1.29
N ALA A 74 8.56 -6.43 1.89
CA ALA A 74 8.50 -6.26 3.34
C ALA A 74 7.06 -6.33 3.89
N LEU A 75 6.08 -5.78 3.17
CA LEU A 75 4.66 -5.92 3.47
C LEU A 75 4.21 -7.37 3.39
N PHE A 76 4.56 -8.06 2.30
CA PHE A 76 4.18 -9.45 2.09
C PHE A 76 4.75 -10.37 3.17
N ASP A 77 6.01 -10.16 3.55
CA ASP A 77 6.66 -10.87 4.67
C ASP A 77 5.95 -10.61 6.02
N ALA A 78 5.37 -9.42 6.21
CA ALA A 78 4.54 -9.09 7.36
C ALA A 78 3.09 -9.63 7.23
N GLY A 79 2.75 -10.28 6.11
CA GLY A 79 1.42 -10.80 5.83
C GLY A 79 0.41 -9.75 5.41
N VAL A 80 0.87 -8.63 4.87
CA VAL A 80 0.05 -7.53 4.38
C VAL A 80 0.13 -7.49 2.86
N MET A 81 -1.01 -7.47 2.17
CA MET A 81 -1.03 -7.43 0.71
C MET A 81 -0.96 -5.98 0.19
N PRO A 82 -0.02 -5.65 -0.72
CA PRO A 82 -0.05 -4.38 -1.44
C PRO A 82 -1.36 -4.24 -2.22
N TYR A 83 -2.08 -3.14 -2.03
CA TYR A 83 -3.41 -2.95 -2.61
C TYR A 83 -3.48 -1.77 -3.58
N TYR A 84 -3.14 -0.57 -3.11
CA TYR A 84 -3.13 0.64 -3.94
C TYR A 84 -1.84 1.43 -3.74
N LEU A 85 -1.37 2.04 -4.83
CA LEU A 85 -0.40 3.11 -4.85
C LEU A 85 -1.08 4.34 -5.43
N HIS A 86 -1.33 5.36 -4.61
CA HIS A 86 -1.99 6.59 -5.04
C HIS A 86 -0.99 7.61 -5.52
N VAL A 87 -1.27 8.25 -6.64
CA VAL A 87 -0.56 9.46 -7.02
C VAL A 87 -1.15 10.64 -6.24
N LEU A 88 -0.28 11.43 -5.60
CA LEU A 88 -0.69 12.54 -4.76
C LEU A 88 -1.46 13.62 -5.56
N ASP A 89 -2.60 14.06 -5.01
CA ASP A 89 -3.35 15.18 -5.57
C ASP A 89 -2.67 16.52 -5.33
N ARG A 90 -2.99 17.50 -6.20
CA ARG A 90 -2.54 18.88 -6.04
C ARG A 90 -3.24 19.54 -4.86
N VAL A 91 -2.70 19.35 -3.66
CA VAL A 91 -3.12 20.07 -2.45
C VAL A 91 -2.08 21.13 -2.07
N GLN A 92 -2.56 22.27 -1.57
CA GLN A 92 -1.71 23.37 -1.12
C GLN A 92 -0.77 22.87 -0.01
N GLY A 93 0.54 23.02 -0.19
CA GLY A 93 1.57 22.61 0.78
C GLY A 93 2.27 21.28 0.50
N ALA A 94 1.76 20.41 -0.37
CA ALA A 94 2.37 19.10 -0.66
C ALA A 94 2.96 18.98 -2.09
N ALA A 95 2.98 20.07 -2.85
CA ALA A 95 3.41 20.08 -4.25
C ALA A 95 4.84 19.55 -4.49
N HIS A 96 5.72 19.67 -3.49
CA HIS A 96 7.11 19.19 -3.58
C HIS A 96 7.22 17.66 -3.53
N PHE A 97 6.20 16.96 -3.03
CA PHE A 97 6.13 15.49 -3.05
C PHE A 97 5.51 14.94 -4.34
N MET A 98 5.13 15.78 -5.30
CA MET A 98 4.42 15.32 -6.49
C MET A 98 5.33 14.54 -7.44
N VAL A 99 4.79 13.40 -7.89
CA VAL A 99 5.29 12.61 -9.01
C VAL A 99 4.30 12.75 -10.16
N SER A 100 4.80 12.98 -11.38
CA SER A 100 3.93 13.12 -12.56
C SER A 100 3.30 11.78 -12.93
N ASP A 101 2.16 11.78 -13.64
CA ASP A 101 1.52 10.52 -14.06
C ASP A 101 2.41 9.71 -15.01
N ASP A 102 3.18 10.37 -15.88
CA ASP A 102 4.07 9.69 -16.80
C ASP A 102 5.22 9.00 -16.05
N GLU A 103 5.84 9.71 -15.10
CA GLU A 103 6.87 9.15 -14.21
C GLU A 103 6.31 8.00 -13.35
N ALA A 104 5.10 8.16 -12.80
CA ALA A 104 4.43 7.11 -12.05
C ALA A 104 4.17 5.85 -12.89
N ARG A 105 3.77 6.00 -14.17
CA ARG A 105 3.61 4.88 -15.09
C ARG A 105 4.94 4.19 -15.38
N GLU A 106 6.02 4.94 -15.62
CA GLU A 106 7.34 4.34 -15.85
C GLU A 106 7.80 3.52 -14.63
N ILE A 107 7.69 4.09 -13.43
CA ILE A 107 8.02 3.41 -12.17
C ILE A 107 7.22 2.10 -12.03
N MET A 108 5.91 2.13 -12.33
CA MET A 108 5.07 0.94 -12.24
C MET A 108 5.42 -0.13 -13.28
N ARG A 109 5.82 0.26 -14.50
CA ARG A 109 6.27 -0.69 -15.52
C ARG A 109 7.57 -1.38 -15.12
N GLU A 110 8.49 -0.63 -14.52
CA GLU A 110 9.73 -1.20 -14.00
C GLU A 110 9.43 -2.12 -12.81
N LEU A 111 8.57 -1.71 -11.87
CA LEU A 111 8.15 -2.51 -10.71
C LEU A 111 7.57 -3.88 -11.13
N LEU A 112 6.75 -3.92 -12.19
CA LEU A 112 6.19 -5.16 -12.74
C LEU A 112 7.25 -6.20 -13.12
N THR A 113 8.49 -5.77 -13.39
CA THR A 113 9.61 -6.67 -13.73
C THR A 113 10.37 -7.19 -12.50
N LEU A 114 10.20 -6.53 -11.34
CA LEU A 114 10.98 -6.80 -10.13
C LEU A 114 10.29 -7.75 -9.14
N ILE A 115 8.96 -7.79 -9.16
CA ILE A 115 8.17 -8.54 -8.17
C ILE A 115 7.07 -9.39 -8.81
N SER A 116 6.58 -10.39 -8.06
CA SER A 116 5.45 -11.20 -8.51
C SER A 116 4.19 -10.35 -8.68
N GLY A 117 3.39 -10.64 -9.71
CA GLY A 117 2.25 -9.82 -10.09
C GLY A 117 1.20 -9.60 -8.99
N TYR A 118 1.03 -10.56 -8.06
CA TYR A 118 0.10 -10.39 -6.92
C TYR A 118 0.61 -9.41 -5.85
N MET A 119 1.90 -9.06 -5.86
CA MET A 119 2.50 -8.05 -4.96
C MET A 119 2.56 -6.66 -5.60
N VAL A 120 2.11 -6.52 -6.85
CA VAL A 120 2.10 -5.24 -7.56
C VAL A 120 0.82 -4.49 -7.17
N PRO A 121 0.93 -3.33 -6.50
CA PRO A 121 -0.25 -2.55 -6.13
C PRO A 121 -0.91 -1.95 -7.38
N LYS A 122 -2.19 -1.60 -7.27
CA LYS A 122 -2.88 -0.88 -8.34
C LYS A 122 -2.48 0.60 -8.30
N LEU A 123 -1.99 1.15 -9.42
CA LEU A 123 -1.77 2.58 -9.54
C LEU A 123 -3.11 3.31 -9.69
N ALA A 124 -3.40 4.26 -8.82
CA ALA A 124 -4.66 4.99 -8.81
C ALA A 124 -4.46 6.49 -8.60
N ARG A 125 -5.44 7.27 -9.07
CA ARG A 125 -5.58 8.68 -8.78
C ARG A 125 -6.98 8.97 -8.27
N GLU A 126 -7.09 9.87 -7.30
CA GLU A 126 -8.38 10.42 -6.91
C GLU A 126 -8.72 11.59 -7.85
N ILE A 127 -9.90 11.55 -8.46
CA ILE A 127 -10.42 12.63 -9.29
C ILE A 127 -11.63 13.19 -8.58
N GLY A 128 -11.53 14.43 -8.08
CA GLY A 128 -12.64 15.09 -7.40
C GLY A 128 -13.88 15.15 -8.29
N GLY A 129 -14.99 14.57 -7.82
CA GLY A 129 -16.27 14.53 -8.54
C GLY A 129 -16.60 13.18 -9.20
N GLU A 130 -15.64 12.26 -9.31
CA GLU A 130 -15.90 10.92 -9.84
C GLU A 130 -16.48 9.98 -8.75
N PRO A 131 -17.38 9.03 -9.11
CA PRO A 131 -18.04 8.16 -8.13
C PRO A 131 -17.10 7.11 -7.52
N SER A 132 -15.89 6.93 -8.05
CA SER A 132 -14.91 5.96 -7.54
C SER A 132 -13.48 6.33 -7.94
N LYS A 133 -12.50 5.68 -7.29
CA LYS A 133 -11.06 5.80 -7.61
C LYS A 133 -10.80 5.39 -9.05
N THR A 134 -10.10 6.23 -9.81
CA THR A 134 -9.79 5.97 -11.22
C THR A 134 -8.43 5.26 -11.32
N PRO A 135 -8.37 4.00 -11.80
CA PRO A 135 -7.11 3.34 -12.08
C PRO A 135 -6.35 4.09 -13.18
N LEU A 136 -5.04 4.25 -13.02
CA LEU A 136 -4.19 4.79 -14.09
C LEU A 136 -3.80 3.66 -15.04
N ASP A 137 -4.18 3.79 -16.31
CA ASP A 137 -3.74 2.85 -17.36
C ASP A 137 -2.22 2.92 -17.52
N LEU A 138 -1.59 1.74 -17.50
CA LEU A 138 -0.15 1.56 -17.63
C LEU A 138 0.29 1.55 -19.12
N GLY A 139 -0.64 1.43 -20.07
CA GLY A 139 -0.35 1.43 -21.50
C GLY A 139 0.43 0.19 -21.97
N LEU A 140 0.28 -0.94 -21.27
CA LEU A 140 0.97 -2.18 -21.59
C LEU A 140 0.36 -2.80 -22.86
N LYS A 141 1.19 -3.01 -23.90
CA LYS A 141 0.78 -3.76 -25.10
C LYS A 141 1.05 -5.25 -24.89
N GLN A 142 0.05 -6.09 -25.12
CA GLN A 142 0.32 -7.52 -25.34
C GLN A 142 1.09 -7.65 -26.65
N ARG A 143 2.27 -8.28 -26.60
CA ARG A 143 3.04 -8.64 -27.80
C ARG A 143 2.47 -9.91 -28.42
#